data_AF-Q01QY2-F1
#
_entry.id   AF-Q01QY2-F1
#
_cell.length_a   1.000
_cell.length_b   1.000
_cell.length_c   1.000
_cell.angle_alpha   90.00
_cell.angle_beta   90.00
_cell.angle_gamma   90.00
#
_symmetry.space_group_name_H-M   'P 1'
#
loop_
_entity.id
_entity.type
_entity.pdbx_description
1 polymer ?
#
loop_
_entity_poly.entity_id
_entity_poly.type
_entity_poly.pdbx_seq_one_letter_code
_entity_poly.pdbx_strand_id
1 'polypeptide(L)'
;MASPPIPPQLDHLVTRPFSFYPAIIGIEHNEWLFRKASWSEILVLNCKSGAEIWISRRYIGEVSRVDDPVLIVGLNRELEYKGGMIVPFQRRVIEMPVAVGGASMPAAERGEPAPIVGIRVASATDRKAIKLICGAVIAFIVMAVFVIYVSRPRVVFTTRDQTYLGLTGRDDRTAVVLKLGEPATDHWQSDNGELQYEALAYPDKHLTVILMGSDRKSVHYIGAMDQSWTPVHAVPLRSGGSTDSLLRGLHRF
;
A
#
# COMPACT_ATOMS: atom_id res chain seq x y z
N MET A 1 4.25 -27.84 16.33
CA MET A 1 4.12 -26.39 16.07
C MET A 1 3.48 -25.78 17.31
N ALA A 2 4.17 -24.83 17.96
CA ALA A 2 3.65 -24.21 19.17
C ALA A 2 2.46 -23.30 18.80
N SER A 3 1.32 -23.54 19.43
CA SER A 3 0.14 -22.67 19.33
C SER A 3 0.53 -21.23 19.69
N PRO A 4 -0.02 -20.21 19.02
CA PRO A 4 0.22 -18.82 19.41
C PRO A 4 -0.15 -18.64 20.89
N PRO A 5 0.65 -17.89 21.68
CA PRO A 5 0.35 -17.69 23.09
C PRO A 5 -1.03 -17.05 23.21
N ILE A 6 -1.89 -17.70 23.99
CA ILE A 6 -3.22 -17.24 24.36
C ILE A 6 -3.10 -15.76 24.78
N PRO A 7 -3.90 -14.84 24.21
CA PRO A 7 -3.83 -13.45 24.61
C PRO A 7 -4.10 -13.34 26.12
N PRO A 8 -3.35 -12.50 26.86
CA PRO A 8 -3.56 -12.33 28.29
C PRO A 8 -5.02 -11.91 28.55
N GLN A 9 -5.53 -12.33 29.72
CA GLN A 9 -6.93 -12.28 30.16
C GLN A 9 -7.49 -10.84 30.25
N LEU A 10 -7.74 -10.21 29.11
CA LEU A 10 -8.29 -8.86 28.99
C LEU A 10 -9.76 -8.78 29.42
N ASP A 11 -10.44 -9.93 29.52
CA ASP A 11 -11.84 -10.02 29.93
C ASP A 11 -12.06 -9.42 31.33
N HIS A 12 -11.05 -9.49 32.21
CA HIS A 12 -11.11 -8.89 33.54
C HIS A 12 -11.05 -7.36 33.55
N LEU A 13 -10.56 -6.73 32.47
CA LEU A 13 -10.46 -5.27 32.36
C LEU A 13 -11.75 -4.61 31.87
N VAL A 14 -12.65 -5.38 31.24
CA VAL A 14 -13.88 -4.85 30.62
C VAL A 14 -14.83 -4.28 31.67
N THR A 15 -14.80 -4.80 32.89
CA THR A 15 -15.83 -4.52 33.91
C THR A 15 -15.37 -3.56 35.00
N ARG A 16 -14.09 -3.18 35.06
CA ARG A 16 -13.55 -2.36 36.17
C ARG A 16 -12.46 -1.37 35.72
N PRO A 17 -12.34 -0.21 36.38
CA PRO A 17 -11.18 0.66 36.26
C PRO A 17 -9.90 -0.05 36.70
N PHE A 18 -8.79 0.28 36.06
CA PHE A 18 -7.47 -0.25 36.39
C PHE A 18 -6.39 0.83 36.26
N SER A 19 -5.21 0.58 36.84
CA SER A 19 -4.05 1.47 36.77
C SER A 19 -2.89 0.78 36.04
N PHE A 20 -2.08 1.54 35.30
CA PHE A 20 -0.86 0.98 34.70
C PHE A 20 0.31 1.03 35.67
N TYR A 21 1.17 0.00 35.65
CA TYR A 21 2.42 0.03 36.38
C TYR A 21 3.59 -0.44 35.50
N PRO A 22 4.60 0.41 35.23
CA PRO A 22 4.75 1.81 35.66
C PRO A 22 3.67 2.75 35.09
N ALA A 23 3.44 3.89 35.74
CA ALA A 23 2.50 4.91 35.25
C ALA A 23 3.01 5.52 33.93
N ILE A 24 2.09 5.88 33.04
CA ILE A 24 2.43 6.53 31.76
C ILE A 24 2.89 7.97 32.03
N ILE A 25 4.11 8.30 31.63
CA ILE A 25 4.72 9.62 31.82
C ILE A 25 3.97 10.65 30.96
N GLY A 26 3.71 11.82 31.53
CA GLY A 26 2.94 12.88 30.86
C GLY A 26 1.43 12.74 31.00
N ILE A 27 0.94 11.73 31.74
CA ILE A 27 -0.46 11.62 32.15
C ILE A 27 -0.57 11.82 33.67
N GLU A 28 -1.40 12.77 34.09
CA GLU A 28 -1.55 13.09 35.52
C GLU A 28 -2.31 12.03 36.32
N HIS A 29 -3.30 11.37 35.70
CA HIS A 29 -4.20 10.46 36.39
C HIS A 29 -4.08 9.05 35.83
N ASN A 30 -3.68 8.10 36.66
CA ASN A 30 -3.40 6.74 36.27
C ASN A 30 -4.57 5.79 36.55
N GLU A 31 -5.77 6.21 36.15
CA GLU A 31 -6.98 5.39 36.20
C GLU A 31 -7.57 5.31 34.80
N TRP A 32 -7.78 4.07 34.35
CA TRP A 32 -8.09 3.75 32.98
C TRP A 32 -9.25 2.77 32.89
N LEU A 33 -10.01 2.90 31.82
CA LEU A 33 -11.06 1.97 31.43
C LEU A 33 -10.71 1.32 30.11
N PHE A 34 -10.91 0.01 30.02
CA PHE A 34 -10.81 -0.71 28.77
C PHE A 34 -12.01 -0.37 27.89
N ARG A 35 -11.78 -0.05 26.61
CA ARG A 35 -12.85 0.22 25.65
C ARG A 35 -13.01 -0.89 24.63
N LYS A 36 -11.95 -1.16 23.88
CA LYS A 36 -11.93 -2.17 22.83
C LYS A 36 -10.49 -2.61 22.57
N ALA A 37 -10.33 -3.72 21.87
CA ALA A 37 -9.01 -4.16 21.45
C ALA A 37 -9.03 -4.67 20.01
N SER A 38 -7.91 -4.46 19.32
CA SER A 38 -7.58 -5.13 18.06
C SER A 38 -6.66 -6.33 18.33
N TRP A 39 -6.17 -6.98 17.28
CA TRP A 39 -5.17 -8.05 17.39
C TRP A 39 -3.83 -7.57 17.97
N SER A 40 -3.44 -6.31 17.73
CA SER A 40 -2.12 -5.76 18.08
C SER A 40 -2.15 -4.68 19.15
N GLU A 41 -3.31 -4.08 19.42
CA GLU A 41 -3.45 -2.89 20.25
C GLU A 41 -4.70 -2.95 21.14
N ILE A 42 -4.68 -2.19 22.23
CA ILE A 42 -5.83 -1.95 23.10
C ILE A 42 -6.15 -0.45 23.11
N LEU A 43 -7.43 -0.12 23.13
CA LEU A 43 -7.90 1.24 23.35
C LEU A 43 -8.32 1.38 24.81
N VAL A 44 -7.71 2.34 25.49
CA VAL A 44 -8.01 2.69 26.87
C VAL A 44 -8.47 4.13 26.96
N LEU A 45 -9.36 4.41 27.90
CA LEU A 45 -9.88 5.74 28.19
C LEU A 45 -9.44 6.14 29.60
N ASN A 46 -8.87 7.33 29.73
CA ASN A 46 -8.54 7.91 31.01
C ASN A 46 -9.81 8.40 31.74
N CYS A 47 -10.04 7.95 32.97
CA CYS A 47 -11.27 8.25 33.70
C CYS A 47 -11.46 9.74 33.99
N LYS A 48 -10.38 10.50 34.21
CA LYS A 48 -10.48 11.92 34.60
C LYS A 48 -10.37 12.87 33.42
N SER A 49 -9.42 12.64 32.50
CA SER A 49 -9.22 13.51 31.34
C SER A 49 -10.11 13.16 30.15
N GLY A 50 -10.71 11.97 30.14
CA GLY A 50 -11.46 11.47 28.98
C GLY A 50 -10.60 11.14 27.76
N ALA A 51 -9.27 11.22 27.89
CA ALA A 51 -8.34 10.95 26.79
C ALA A 51 -8.39 9.47 26.38
N GLU A 52 -8.60 9.22 25.09
CA GLU A 52 -8.55 7.89 24.50
C GLU A 52 -7.18 7.64 23.89
N ILE A 53 -6.55 6.52 24.25
CA ILE A 53 -5.20 6.21 23.78
C ILE A 53 -5.08 4.74 23.38
N TRP A 54 -4.43 4.52 22.23
CA TRP A 54 -4.05 3.20 21.75
C TRP A 54 -2.70 2.77 22.31
N ILE A 55 -2.66 1.59 22.92
CA ILE A 55 -1.45 0.98 23.48
C ILE A 55 -1.20 -0.35 22.79
N SER A 56 0.02 -0.55 22.28
CA SER A 56 0.40 -1.84 21.70
C SER A 56 0.45 -2.94 22.75
N ARG A 57 -0.17 -4.08 22.43
CA ARG A 57 -0.21 -5.28 23.30
C ARG A 57 1.17 -5.78 23.69
N ARG A 58 2.21 -5.52 22.89
CA ARG A 58 3.60 -5.87 23.23
C ARG A 58 4.12 -5.20 24.50
N TYR A 59 3.53 -4.06 24.86
CA TYR A 59 3.87 -3.32 26.07
C TYR A 59 3.05 -3.73 27.28
N ILE A 60 2.03 -4.57 27.10
CA ILE A 60 1.19 -5.07 28.18
C ILE A 60 1.84 -6.34 28.73
N GLY A 61 2.01 -6.35 30.05
CA GLY A 61 2.52 -7.48 30.81
C GLY A 61 1.40 -8.21 31.57
N GLU A 62 1.72 -8.66 32.76
CA GLU A 62 0.80 -9.37 33.64
C GLU A 62 -0.27 -8.41 34.20
N VAL A 63 -1.50 -8.91 34.30
CA VAL A 63 -2.59 -8.23 35.00
C VAL A 63 -2.65 -8.80 36.41
N SER A 64 -2.63 -7.93 37.43
CA SER A 64 -2.79 -8.35 38.83
C SER A 64 -4.09 -9.13 39.02
N ARG A 65 -4.06 -10.12 39.93
CA ARG A 65 -5.14 -11.07 40.13
C ARG A 65 -6.35 -10.42 40.80
N VAL A 66 -7.52 -10.98 40.50
CA VAL A 66 -8.87 -10.50 40.82
C VAL A 66 -9.12 -10.21 42.31
N ASP A 67 -8.29 -10.73 43.21
CA ASP A 67 -8.42 -10.58 44.67
C ASP A 67 -7.74 -9.33 45.25
N ASP A 68 -6.97 -8.58 44.45
CA ASP A 68 -6.34 -7.32 44.89
C ASP A 68 -7.36 -6.16 44.89
N PRO A 69 -7.28 -5.22 45.85
CA PRO A 69 -8.21 -4.10 45.95
C PRO A 69 -8.15 -3.11 44.77
N VAL A 70 -7.06 -3.14 43.98
CA VAL A 70 -6.85 -2.29 42.80
C VAL A 70 -6.32 -3.15 41.66
N LEU A 71 -7.01 -3.14 40.51
CA LEU A 71 -6.54 -3.82 39.30
C LEU A 71 -5.34 -3.06 38.72
N ILE A 72 -4.19 -3.72 38.69
CA ILE A 72 -2.97 -3.17 38.10
C ILE A 72 -2.62 -3.94 36.83
N VAL A 73 -2.44 -3.20 35.74
CA VAL A 73 -1.94 -3.74 34.49
C VAL A 73 -0.45 -3.42 34.39
N GLY A 74 0.37 -4.46 34.42
CA GLY A 74 1.80 -4.34 34.23
C GLY A 74 2.12 -3.82 32.82
N LEU A 75 3.06 -2.89 32.73
CA LEU A 75 3.68 -2.47 31.47
C LEU A 75 5.10 -3.03 31.40
N ASN A 76 5.44 -3.66 30.28
CA ASN A 76 6.77 -4.24 30.06
C ASN A 76 7.87 -3.20 29.82
N ARG A 77 7.47 -1.93 29.63
CA ARG A 77 8.36 -0.78 29.43
C ARG A 77 7.72 0.47 30.03
N GLU A 78 8.55 1.41 30.45
CA GLU A 78 8.10 2.78 30.73
C GLU A 78 7.62 3.43 29.43
N LEU A 79 6.46 4.08 29.49
CA LEU A 79 5.81 4.69 28.34
C LEU A 79 5.62 6.19 28.62
N GLU A 80 5.78 7.01 27.59
CA GLU A 80 5.61 8.47 27.62
C GLU A 80 4.55 8.89 26.61
N TYR A 81 3.64 9.75 27.04
CA TYR A 81 2.63 10.36 26.19
C TYR A 81 3.19 11.61 25.49
N LYS A 82 3.21 11.59 24.15
CA LYS A 82 3.66 12.71 23.31
C LYS A 82 2.63 12.99 22.22
N GLY A 83 1.99 14.16 22.29
CA GLY A 83 1.17 14.69 21.19
C GLY A 83 0.08 13.75 20.68
N GLY A 84 -0.60 13.02 21.57
CA GLY A 84 -1.65 12.06 21.19
C GLY A 84 -1.17 10.61 21.03
N MET A 85 0.13 10.35 21.07
CA MET A 85 0.70 9.01 20.92
C MET A 85 1.47 8.56 22.15
N ILE A 86 1.51 7.23 22.37
CA ILE A 86 2.35 6.62 23.39
C ILE A 86 3.62 6.07 22.75
N VAL A 87 4.77 6.48 23.29
CA VAL A 87 6.09 6.02 22.87
C VAL A 87 6.85 5.42 24.05
N PRO A 88 7.75 4.43 23.83
CA PRO A 88 8.63 3.96 24.88
C PRO A 88 9.50 5.08 25.42
N PHE A 89 9.50 5.26 26.74
CA PHE A 89 10.37 6.22 27.39
C PHE A 89 11.79 5.64 27.50
N GLN A 90 12.78 6.44 27.13
CA GLN A 90 14.18 6.10 27.29
C GLN A 90 14.82 7.08 28.28
N ARG A 91 15.11 6.60 29.49
CA ARG A 91 15.80 7.38 30.50
C ARG A 91 17.20 7.73 30.03
N ARG A 92 17.49 9.03 29.90
CA ARG A 92 18.85 9.52 29.66
C ARG A 92 19.65 9.37 30.94
N VAL A 93 20.42 8.29 31.05
CA VAL A 93 21.40 8.13 32.12
C VAL A 93 22.66 8.86 31.67
N ILE A 94 22.98 9.95 32.34
CA ILE A 94 24.32 10.55 32.25
C ILE A 94 25.10 9.88 33.38
N GLU A 95 26.12 9.09 33.04
CA GLU A 95 27.05 8.59 34.05
C GLU A 95 27.63 9.80 34.79
N MET A 96 27.65 9.73 36.13
CA MET A 96 28.29 10.77 36.91
C MET A 96 29.75 10.85 36.46
N PRO A 97 30.24 12.01 35.99
CA PRO A 97 31.63 12.13 35.60
C PRO A 97 32.47 11.80 36.83
N VAL A 98 33.35 10.81 36.69
CA VAL A 98 34.29 10.43 37.75
C VAL A 98 35.05 11.69 38.14
N ALA A 99 34.87 12.14 39.39
CA ALA A 99 35.60 13.29 39.90
C ALA A 99 37.10 13.04 39.76
N VAL A 100 37.82 13.97 39.14
CA VAL A 100 39.28 13.87 38.95
C VAL A 100 39.93 13.75 40.34
N GLY A 101 40.42 12.56 40.68
CA GLY A 101 41.05 12.23 41.97
C GLY A 101 40.26 11.30 42.90
N GLY A 102 39.04 10.88 42.55
CA GLY A 102 38.30 9.88 43.32
C GLY A 102 38.82 8.47 43.07
N ALA A 103 39.59 7.90 43.99
CA ALA A 103 39.93 6.49 43.94
C ALA A 103 38.66 5.63 44.08
N SER A 104 38.47 4.66 43.18
CA SER A 104 37.40 3.66 43.28
C SER A 104 37.59 2.87 44.58
N MET A 105 36.74 3.10 45.58
CA MET A 105 36.62 2.15 46.69
C MET A 105 36.07 0.84 46.12
N PRO A 106 36.63 -0.34 46.47
CA PRO A 106 35.99 -1.59 46.14
C PRO A 106 34.64 -1.62 46.86
N ALA A 107 33.56 -1.64 46.08
CA ALA A 107 32.22 -1.79 46.60
C ALA A 107 32.16 -3.11 47.38
N ALA A 108 31.72 -3.04 48.64
CA ALA A 108 31.32 -4.21 49.41
C ALA A 108 30.32 -5.04 48.58
N GLU A 109 30.51 -6.36 48.56
CA GLU A 109 29.64 -7.33 47.90
C GLU A 109 28.18 -7.09 48.31
N ARG A 110 27.47 -6.34 47.48
CA ARG A 110 26.02 -6.25 47.50
C ARG A 110 25.56 -7.21 46.42
N GLY A 111 24.72 -8.16 46.83
CA GLY A 111 24.33 -9.37 46.10
C GLY A 111 24.10 -9.18 44.60
N GLU A 112 24.45 -10.24 43.88
CA GLU A 112 24.47 -10.36 42.42
C GLU A 112 23.48 -9.42 41.70
N PRO A 113 23.97 -8.56 40.78
CA PRO A 113 23.07 -7.84 39.91
C PRO A 113 22.27 -8.86 39.11
N ALA A 114 20.94 -8.78 39.22
CA ALA A 114 20.01 -9.56 38.41
C ALA A 114 20.48 -9.53 36.94
N PRO A 115 20.46 -10.67 36.24
CA PRO A 115 21.09 -10.78 34.94
C PRO A 115 20.43 -9.76 34.04
N ILE A 116 21.18 -8.70 33.74
CA ILE A 116 20.92 -7.84 32.61
C ILE A 116 20.82 -8.82 31.45
N VAL A 117 19.62 -8.99 30.90
CA VAL A 117 19.42 -9.71 29.65
C VAL A 117 20.20 -8.89 28.64
N GLY A 118 21.49 -9.25 28.51
CA GLY A 118 22.35 -8.73 27.50
C GLY A 118 21.59 -8.95 26.22
N ILE A 119 21.24 -7.83 25.58
CA ILE A 119 20.95 -7.84 24.15
C ILE A 119 22.12 -8.62 23.57
N ARG A 120 21.89 -9.90 23.23
CA ARG A 120 22.94 -10.76 22.68
C ARG A 120 23.53 -9.93 21.56
N VAL A 121 24.78 -9.49 21.75
CA VAL A 121 25.54 -8.90 20.67
C VAL A 121 25.64 -10.04 19.68
N ALA A 122 24.85 -9.94 18.61
CA ALA A 122 24.65 -11.00 17.64
C ALA A 122 26.02 -11.57 17.28
N SER A 123 26.16 -12.89 17.43
CA SER A 123 27.43 -13.58 17.22
C SER A 123 28.01 -13.18 15.86
N ALA A 124 29.34 -13.21 15.69
CA ALA A 124 29.96 -12.92 14.40
C ALA A 124 29.36 -13.75 13.25
N THR A 125 28.78 -14.92 13.56
CA THR A 125 28.00 -15.77 12.65
C THR A 125 26.67 -15.14 12.23
N ASP A 126 25.91 -14.52 13.15
CA ASP A 126 24.67 -13.79 12.84
C ASP A 126 24.94 -12.57 11.96
N ARG A 127 26.08 -11.88 12.16
CA ARG A 127 26.45 -10.75 11.31
C ARG A 127 26.71 -11.18 9.86
N LYS A 128 27.25 -12.38 9.65
CA LYS A 128 27.44 -12.96 8.30
C LYS A 128 26.10 -13.39 7.69
N ALA A 129 25.21 -13.99 8.49
CA ALA A 129 23.87 -14.36 8.05
C ALA A 129 23.04 -13.12 7.65
N ILE A 130 23.05 -12.06 8.45
CA ILE A 130 22.36 -10.80 8.15
C ILE A 130 22.92 -10.14 6.88
N LYS A 131 24.24 -10.17 6.67
CA LYS A 131 24.85 -9.67 5.43
C LYS A 131 24.41 -10.48 4.21
N LEU A 132 24.32 -11.81 4.32
CA LEU A 132 23.82 -12.67 3.24
C LEU A 132 22.34 -12.41 2.94
N ILE A 133 21.51 -12.26 3.97
CA ILE A 133 20.08 -11.96 3.82
C ILE A 133 19.90 -10.59 3.17
N CYS A 134 20.60 -9.55 3.65
CA CYS A 134 20.57 -8.23 3.01
C CYS A 134 21.04 -8.29 1.55
N GLY A 135 22.11 -9.02 1.26
CA GLY A 135 22.60 -9.20 -0.11
C GLY A 135 21.57 -9.87 -1.02
N ALA A 136 20.91 -10.92 -0.53
CA ALA A 136 19.85 -11.62 -1.26
C ALA A 136 18.63 -10.73 -1.50
N VAL A 137 18.22 -9.93 -0.51
CA VAL A 137 17.10 -8.99 -0.65
C VAL A 137 17.42 -7.89 -1.66
N ILE A 138 18.62 -7.32 -1.61
CA ILE A 138 19.05 -6.29 -2.58
C ILE A 138 19.11 -6.90 -3.99
N ALA A 139 19.69 -8.10 -4.15
CA ALA A 139 19.73 -8.78 -5.43
C ALA A 139 18.33 -9.07 -5.98
N PHE A 140 17.40 -9.50 -5.10
CA PHE A 140 16.01 -9.73 -5.48
C PHE A 140 15.31 -8.44 -5.91
N ILE A 141 15.50 -7.33 -5.19
CA ILE A 141 14.93 -6.02 -5.55
C ILE A 141 15.49 -5.56 -6.89
N VAL A 142 16.80 -5.65 -7.10
CA VAL A 142 17.45 -5.27 -8.37
C VAL A 142 16.94 -6.14 -9.50
N MET A 143 16.82 -7.45 -9.30
CA MET A 143 16.26 -8.37 -10.29
C MET A 143 14.80 -8.06 -10.60
N ALA A 144 13.97 -7.78 -9.59
CA ALA A 144 12.58 -7.38 -9.79
C ALA A 144 12.46 -6.05 -10.54
N VAL A 145 13.28 -5.06 -10.21
CA VAL A 145 13.35 -3.78 -10.93
C VAL A 145 13.84 -3.98 -12.36
N PHE A 146 14.81 -4.87 -12.58
CA PHE A 146 15.31 -5.20 -13.91
C PHE A 146 14.26 -5.91 -14.77
N VAL A 147 13.54 -6.88 -14.19
CA VAL A 147 12.41 -7.53 -14.85
C VAL A 147 11.33 -6.51 -15.16
N ILE A 148 10.96 -5.64 -14.22
CA ILE A 148 10.00 -4.56 -14.49
C ILE A 148 10.51 -3.65 -15.60
N TYR A 149 11.79 -3.27 -15.60
CA TYR A 149 12.38 -2.39 -16.62
C TYR A 149 12.34 -3.00 -18.02
N VAL A 150 12.72 -4.28 -18.15
CA VAL A 150 12.71 -5.01 -19.42
C VAL A 150 11.28 -5.36 -19.86
N SER A 151 10.42 -5.72 -18.91
CA SER A 151 9.02 -6.10 -19.13
C SER A 151 8.07 -4.92 -19.06
N ARG A 152 8.52 -3.66 -19.01
CA ARG A 152 7.62 -2.53 -19.28
C ARG A 152 7.26 -2.65 -20.76
N PRO A 153 6.03 -3.05 -21.14
CA PRO A 153 5.56 -2.69 -22.46
C PRO A 153 5.78 -1.18 -22.59
N ARG A 154 6.28 -0.75 -23.75
CA ARG A 154 6.19 0.65 -24.16
C ARG A 154 4.70 0.99 -24.26
N VAL A 155 4.02 1.13 -23.13
CA VAL A 155 2.77 1.88 -23.06
C VAL A 155 3.24 3.31 -23.11
N VAL A 156 3.52 3.71 -24.34
CA VAL A 156 3.59 5.10 -24.71
C VAL A 156 2.17 5.59 -24.44
N PHE A 157 1.93 6.03 -23.20
CA PHE A 157 0.96 7.08 -22.91
C PHE A 157 1.55 8.36 -23.52
N THR A 158 1.72 8.33 -24.84
CA THR A 158 1.70 9.55 -25.61
C THR A 158 0.32 10.10 -25.31
N THR A 159 0.29 11.37 -24.94
CA THR A 159 -0.89 12.22 -24.99
C THR A 159 -1.37 12.21 -26.46
N ARG A 160 -1.87 11.05 -26.90
CA ARG A 160 -2.35 10.73 -28.24
C ARG A 160 -3.55 11.63 -28.40
N ASP A 161 -3.44 12.51 -29.37
CA ASP A 161 -4.42 13.49 -29.80
C ASP A 161 -5.85 13.00 -29.50
N GLN A 162 -6.44 13.45 -28.39
CA GLN A 162 -7.71 12.94 -27.83
C GLN A 162 -8.92 13.27 -28.72
N THR A 163 -8.69 13.88 -29.87
CA THR A 163 -9.67 14.25 -30.89
C THR A 163 -10.55 13.05 -31.30
N TYR A 164 -10.05 11.80 -31.22
CA TYR A 164 -10.84 10.59 -31.50
C TYR A 164 -11.82 10.18 -30.38
N LEU A 165 -11.68 10.69 -29.14
CA LEU A 165 -12.60 10.38 -28.03
C LEU A 165 -14.02 10.92 -28.27
N GLY A 166 -14.17 11.91 -29.15
CA GLY A 166 -15.47 12.45 -29.56
C GLY A 166 -16.19 11.63 -30.63
N LEU A 167 -15.56 10.55 -31.13
CA LEU A 167 -16.15 9.65 -32.12
C LEU A 167 -16.99 8.57 -31.45
N THR A 168 -18.19 8.38 -31.97
CA THR A 168 -19.16 7.40 -31.48
C THR A 168 -19.63 6.53 -32.64
N GLY A 169 -20.13 5.33 -32.38
CA GLY A 169 -20.63 4.46 -33.45
C GLY A 169 -21.92 4.90 -34.14
N ARG A 170 -22.34 6.15 -33.94
CA ARG A 170 -23.40 6.82 -34.71
C ARG A 170 -22.83 7.81 -35.72
N ASP A 171 -21.53 8.05 -35.70
CA ASP A 171 -20.90 8.99 -36.60
C ASP A 171 -20.65 8.32 -37.95
N ASP A 172 -21.30 8.85 -38.99
CA ASP A 172 -21.06 8.48 -40.38
C ASP A 172 -19.79 9.14 -40.91
N ARG A 173 -19.35 8.74 -42.11
CA ARG A 173 -18.18 9.31 -42.81
C ARG A 173 -18.14 10.84 -42.76
N THR A 174 -19.25 11.50 -43.07
CA THR A 174 -19.34 12.98 -43.07
C THR A 174 -19.13 13.57 -41.68
N ALA A 175 -19.64 12.91 -40.63
CA ALA A 175 -19.46 13.35 -39.25
C ALA A 175 -18.01 13.16 -38.77
N VAL A 176 -17.36 12.08 -39.21
CA VAL A 176 -15.93 11.84 -38.94
C VAL A 176 -15.07 12.94 -39.59
N VAL A 177 -15.31 13.23 -40.88
CA VAL A 177 -14.58 14.26 -41.63
C VAL A 177 -14.81 15.65 -41.02
N LEU A 178 -16.04 15.96 -40.58
CA LEU A 178 -16.34 17.22 -39.91
C LEU A 178 -15.58 17.39 -38.58
N LYS A 179 -15.38 16.31 -37.83
CA LYS A 179 -14.72 16.32 -36.51
C LYS A 179 -13.19 16.26 -36.60
N LEU A 180 -12.64 15.50 -37.55
CA LEU A 180 -11.20 15.22 -37.66
C LEU A 180 -10.50 15.97 -38.79
N GLY A 181 -11.25 16.51 -39.75
CA GLY A 181 -10.74 17.12 -40.97
C GLY A 181 -10.75 16.15 -42.15
N GLU A 182 -10.16 16.58 -43.28
CA GLU A 182 -10.04 15.74 -44.46
C GLU A 182 -8.99 14.63 -44.23
N PRO A 183 -9.32 13.36 -44.56
CA PRO A 183 -8.37 12.27 -44.49
C PRO A 183 -7.32 12.40 -45.59
N ALA A 184 -6.08 12.01 -45.30
CA ALA A 184 -5.00 12.04 -46.29
C ALA A 184 -5.13 10.90 -47.31
N THR A 185 -5.61 9.73 -46.86
CA THR A 185 -5.95 8.61 -47.75
C THR A 185 -7.25 7.95 -47.33
N ASP A 186 -8.00 7.51 -48.33
CA ASP A 186 -9.27 6.78 -48.20
C ASP A 186 -9.11 5.45 -48.93
N HIS A 187 -9.19 4.36 -48.17
CA HIS A 187 -9.08 2.99 -48.67
C HIS A 187 -10.36 2.22 -48.37
N TRP A 188 -10.93 1.61 -49.41
CA TRP A 188 -12.10 0.74 -49.29
C TRP A 188 -11.67 -0.71 -49.37
N GLN A 189 -12.04 -1.51 -48.36
CA GLN A 189 -11.95 -2.95 -48.42
C GLN A 189 -13.33 -3.54 -48.67
N SER A 190 -13.52 -4.01 -49.91
CA SER A 190 -14.60 -4.91 -50.27
C SER A 190 -14.04 -6.33 -50.27
N ASP A 191 -13.83 -6.91 -49.10
CA ASP A 191 -13.68 -8.36 -49.06
C ASP A 191 -15.06 -8.99 -49.33
N ASN A 192 -15.10 -10.21 -49.87
CA ASN A 192 -16.28 -10.91 -50.44
C ASN A 192 -17.45 -11.21 -49.46
N GLY A 193 -17.64 -10.41 -48.41
CA GLY A 193 -18.70 -10.54 -47.41
C GLY A 193 -19.76 -9.44 -47.51
N GLU A 194 -20.88 -9.66 -46.81
CA GLU A 194 -22.00 -8.72 -46.67
C GLU A 194 -21.65 -7.40 -45.95
N LEU A 195 -20.40 -7.27 -45.47
CA LEU A 195 -19.91 -6.12 -44.69
C LEU A 195 -18.78 -5.43 -45.44
N GLN A 196 -18.89 -4.11 -45.55
CA GLN A 196 -17.95 -3.24 -46.23
C GLN A 196 -17.20 -2.40 -45.21
N TYR A 197 -15.88 -2.25 -45.42
CA TYR A 197 -15.01 -1.47 -44.54
C TYR A 197 -14.38 -0.31 -45.31
N GLU A 198 -14.32 0.83 -44.64
CA GLU A 198 -13.64 2.04 -45.11
C GLU A 198 -12.57 2.43 -44.08
N ALA A 199 -11.34 2.62 -44.53
CA ALA A 199 -10.22 3.09 -43.72
C ALA A 199 -9.84 4.51 -44.15
N LEU A 200 -9.96 5.45 -43.22
CA LEU A 200 -9.58 6.84 -43.39
C LEU A 200 -8.28 7.10 -42.61
N ALA A 201 -7.17 7.32 -43.32
CA ALA A 201 -5.89 7.56 -42.68
C ALA A 201 -5.65 9.05 -42.41
N TYR A 202 -5.27 9.35 -41.18
CA TYR A 202 -4.86 10.66 -40.71
C TYR A 202 -3.39 10.57 -40.26
N PRO A 203 -2.43 10.61 -41.19
CA PRO A 203 -1.00 10.47 -40.89
C PRO A 203 -0.51 11.56 -39.93
N ASP A 204 -1.02 12.79 -40.07
CA ASP A 204 -0.71 13.93 -39.19
C ASP A 204 -1.15 13.70 -37.74
N LYS A 205 -2.18 12.88 -37.54
CA LYS A 205 -2.71 12.48 -36.23
C LYS A 205 -2.24 11.09 -35.81
N HIS A 206 -1.39 10.46 -36.62
CA HIS A 206 -0.89 9.10 -36.41
C HIS A 206 -2.01 8.06 -36.18
N LEU A 207 -3.16 8.26 -36.81
CA LEU A 207 -4.40 7.52 -36.56
C LEU A 207 -5.01 7.05 -37.88
N THR A 208 -5.58 5.85 -37.90
CA THR A 208 -6.45 5.38 -38.99
C THR A 208 -7.83 5.08 -38.43
N VAL A 209 -8.84 5.77 -38.94
CA VAL A 209 -10.23 5.57 -38.56
C VAL A 209 -10.86 4.50 -39.43
N ILE A 210 -11.59 3.56 -38.83
CA ILE A 210 -12.28 2.49 -39.55
C ILE A 210 -13.78 2.68 -39.42
N LEU A 211 -14.46 2.68 -40.57
CA LEU A 211 -15.90 2.62 -40.68
C LEU A 211 -16.34 1.27 -41.24
N MET A 212 -17.51 0.81 -40.83
CA MET A 212 -18.11 -0.44 -41.30
C MET A 212 -19.60 -0.24 -41.55
N GLY A 213 -20.11 -0.86 -42.61
CA GLY A 213 -21.53 -0.89 -42.92
C GLY A 213 -21.90 -2.08 -43.80
N SER A 214 -23.19 -2.34 -43.96
CA SER A 214 -23.69 -3.31 -44.94
C SER A 214 -23.59 -2.79 -46.38
N ASP A 215 -23.55 -1.47 -46.57
CA ASP A 215 -23.36 -0.81 -47.87
C ASP A 215 -22.43 0.41 -47.74
N ARG A 216 -21.82 0.86 -48.84
CA ARG A 216 -20.90 2.02 -48.90
C ARG A 216 -21.56 3.30 -48.38
N LYS A 217 -22.88 3.39 -48.52
CA LYS A 217 -23.67 4.55 -48.09
C LYS A 217 -24.07 4.51 -46.61
N SER A 218 -23.94 3.36 -45.94
CA SER A 218 -24.38 3.15 -44.56
C SER A 218 -23.23 2.73 -43.66
N VAL A 219 -22.04 3.29 -43.89
CA VAL A 219 -20.84 3.03 -43.09
C VAL A 219 -20.83 3.92 -41.84
N HIS A 220 -20.66 3.30 -40.69
CA HIS A 220 -20.60 3.98 -39.41
C HIS A 220 -19.25 3.71 -38.75
N TYR A 221 -18.79 4.67 -37.94
CA TYR A 221 -17.55 4.52 -37.18
C TYR A 221 -17.60 3.28 -36.26
N ILE A 222 -16.58 2.42 -36.35
CA ILE A 222 -16.46 1.25 -35.48
C ILE A 222 -15.22 1.28 -34.60
N GLY A 223 -14.22 2.09 -34.93
CA GLY A 223 -13.02 2.21 -34.12
C GLY A 223 -11.87 2.91 -34.83
N ALA A 224 -10.76 3.05 -34.12
CA ALA A 224 -9.56 3.65 -34.67
C ALA A 224 -8.31 2.82 -34.31
N MET A 225 -7.39 2.76 -35.27
CA MET A 225 -6.10 2.08 -35.20
C MET A 225 -4.96 3.09 -35.08
N ASP A 226 -3.86 2.68 -34.46
CA ASP A 226 -2.59 3.41 -34.56
C ASP A 226 -1.78 3.01 -35.80
N GLN A 227 -0.64 3.66 -35.99
CA GLN A 227 0.30 3.38 -37.08
C GLN A 227 0.83 1.94 -37.10
N SER A 228 0.87 1.28 -35.93
CA SER A 228 1.21 -0.13 -35.78
C SER A 228 0.04 -1.07 -36.02
N TRP A 229 -1.09 -0.56 -36.52
CA TRP A 229 -2.32 -1.31 -36.79
C TRP A 229 -2.88 -2.00 -35.54
N THR A 230 -2.74 -1.35 -34.38
CA THR A 230 -3.30 -1.82 -33.11
C THR A 230 -4.53 -0.99 -32.76
N PRO A 231 -5.63 -1.59 -32.28
CA PRO A 231 -6.82 -0.86 -31.90
C PRO A 231 -6.54 0.07 -30.71
N VAL A 232 -6.78 1.36 -30.91
CA VAL A 232 -6.66 2.40 -29.88
C VAL A 232 -8.02 2.77 -29.31
N HIS A 233 -9.07 2.66 -30.12
CA HIS A 233 -10.44 2.94 -29.70
C HIS A 233 -11.41 1.98 -30.37
N ALA A 234 -12.36 1.47 -29.57
CA ALA A 234 -13.41 0.58 -30.00
C ALA A 234 -14.74 1.07 -29.44
N VAL A 235 -15.81 0.91 -30.21
CA VAL A 235 -17.14 1.38 -29.82
C VAL A 235 -17.87 0.26 -29.07
N PRO A 236 -18.50 0.57 -27.91
CA PRO A 236 -19.39 -0.37 -27.24
C PRO A 236 -20.68 -0.58 -28.04
N LEU A 237 -21.02 -1.83 -28.34
CA LEU A 237 -22.28 -2.21 -28.97
C LEU A 237 -23.41 -2.22 -27.94
N ARG A 238 -24.63 -1.89 -28.37
CA ARG A 238 -25.83 -1.95 -27.52
C ARG A 238 -26.16 -3.36 -26.99
N SER A 239 -25.65 -4.40 -27.65
CA SER A 239 -25.81 -5.81 -27.26
C SER A 239 -24.90 -6.25 -26.10
N GLY A 240 -24.09 -5.35 -25.54
CA GLY A 240 -23.18 -5.66 -24.42
C GLY A 240 -21.78 -6.13 -24.82
N GLY A 241 -21.42 -6.04 -26.11
CA GLY A 241 -20.08 -6.31 -26.64
C GLY A 241 -19.33 -5.04 -27.06
N SER A 242 -18.10 -5.19 -27.58
CA SER A 242 -17.31 -4.10 -28.18
C SER A 242 -16.83 -4.51 -29.57
N THR A 243 -16.65 -3.54 -30.48
CA THR A 243 -16.08 -3.77 -31.82
C THR A 243 -14.59 -4.16 -31.77
N ASP A 244 -13.97 -4.16 -30.60
CA ASP A 244 -12.56 -4.44 -30.39
C ASP A 244 -12.11 -5.80 -30.96
N SER A 245 -12.93 -6.86 -30.82
CA SER A 245 -12.62 -8.17 -31.39
C SER A 245 -12.59 -8.17 -32.92
N LEU A 246 -13.47 -7.37 -33.55
CA LEU A 246 -13.53 -7.21 -35.01
C LEU A 246 -12.31 -6.41 -35.52
N LEU A 247 -11.94 -5.36 -34.80
CA LEU A 247 -10.77 -4.55 -35.12
C LEU A 247 -9.49 -5.38 -35.08
N ARG A 248 -9.29 -6.20 -34.03
CA ARG A 248 -8.11 -7.07 -33.93
C ARG A 248 -8.02 -8.12 -35.04
N GLY A 249 -9.15 -8.52 -35.61
CA GLY A 249 -9.21 -9.47 -36.73
C GLY A 249 -9.02 -8.84 -38.10
N LEU A 250 -9.01 -7.50 -38.21
CA LEU A 250 -8.92 -6.80 -39.48
C LEU A 250 -7.47 -6.71 -39.96
N HIS A 251 -7.19 -7.26 -41.13
CA HIS A 251 -5.89 -7.09 -41.79
C HIS A 251 -5.73 -5.67 -42.33
N ARG A 252 -4.48 -5.21 -42.46
CA ARG A 252 -4.18 -3.88 -43.02
C ARG A 252 -4.44 -3.85 -44.53
N PHE A 253 -5.12 -2.81 -44.99
CA PHE A 253 -5.43 -2.53 -46.39
C PHE A 253 -5.20 -1.06 -46.73
#